data_AF-A0A3M6CGX0-F1
#
_entry.id   AF-A0A3M6CGX0-F1
#
_cell.length_a   1.000
_cell.length_b   1.000
_cell.length_c   1.000
_cell.angle_alpha   90.00
_cell.angle_beta   90.00
_cell.angle_gamma   90.00
#
_symmetry.space_group_name_H-M   'P 1'
#
loop_
_entity.id
_entity.type
_entity.pdbx_description
1 polymer ?
#
loop_
_entity_poly.entity_id
_entity_poly.type
_entity_poly.pdbx_seq_one_letter_code
_entity_poly.pdbx_strand_id
1 'polypeptide(L)'
;MGVYSAILGFFIPSGGGKWIIEAPYVMQVANDLQYHLGWAVQIYNAAEALPNLINPFYMLPLLGVLGLKARDLIGFSFVQLLVHTPLVLFLLWALGTTLAYTPPVMP
;
A
#
# COMPACT_ATOMS: atom_id res chain seq x y z
N MET A 1 -1.51 -5.65 9.48
CA MET A 1 -0.62 -4.80 8.65
C MET A 1 -1.36 -4.12 7.50
N GLY A 2 -1.88 -4.85 6.50
CA GLY A 2 -2.51 -4.24 5.31
C GLY A 2 -3.67 -3.28 5.61
N VAL A 3 -4.65 -3.69 6.42
CA VAL A 3 -5.80 -2.83 6.78
C VAL A 3 -5.37 -1.57 7.54
N TYR A 4 -4.40 -1.71 8.45
CA TYR A 4 -3.85 -0.59 9.24
C TYR A 4 -3.13 0.43 8.34
N SER A 5 -2.27 -0.05 7.44
CA SER A 5 -1.57 0.81 6.46
C SER A 5 -2.55 1.53 5.52
N ALA A 6 -3.62 0.85 5.08
CA ALA A 6 -4.64 1.44 4.23
C ALA A 6 -5.41 2.59 4.94
N ILE A 7 -5.71 2.47 6.24
CA ILE A 7 -6.37 3.54 6.99
C ILE A 7 -5.45 4.76 7.13
N LEU A 8 -4.17 4.55 7.46
CA LEU A 8 -3.19 5.64 7.54
C LEU A 8 -2.84 6.24 6.17
N GLY A 9 -2.98 5.46 5.10
CA GLY A 9 -3.00 5.87 3.69
C GLY A 9 -3.81 7.11 3.39
N PHE A 10 -4.96 7.22 4.04
CA PHE A 10 -5.92 8.30 3.79
C PHE A 10 -5.46 9.65 4.35
N PHE A 11 -4.70 9.66 5.45
CA PHE A 11 -4.33 10.90 6.16
C PHE A 11 -2.92 11.40 5.83
N ILE A 12 -2.01 10.50 5.45
CA ILE A 12 -0.62 10.85 5.13
C ILE A 12 -0.34 10.37 3.70
N PRO A 13 -0.36 11.23 2.67
CA PRO A 13 -0.27 10.81 1.27
C PRO A 13 1.19 10.51 0.81
N SER A 14 2.06 10.09 1.73
CA SER A 14 3.47 9.78 1.46
C SER A 14 3.82 8.38 1.97
N GLY A 15 3.87 7.41 1.05
CA GLY A 15 4.28 6.04 1.35
C GLY A 15 5.72 5.95 1.87
N GLY A 16 6.64 6.74 1.31
CA GLY A 16 8.03 6.78 1.76
C GLY A 16 8.20 7.37 3.17
N GLY A 17 7.48 8.45 3.47
CA GLY A 17 7.53 9.09 4.80
C GLY A 17 6.94 8.21 5.89
N LYS A 18 5.81 7.54 5.60
CA LYS A 18 5.26 6.53 6.52
C LYS A 18 6.17 5.34 6.66
N TRP A 19 6.71 4.81 5.57
CA TRP A 19 7.61 3.66 5.65
C TRP A 19 8.81 3.90 6.57
N ILE A 20 9.40 5.11 6.60
CA ILE A 20 10.49 5.43 7.53
C ILE A 20 10.09 5.23 9.00
N ILE A 21 8.86 5.58 9.35
CA ILE A 21 8.33 5.47 10.71
C ILE A 21 7.85 4.03 10.98
N GLU A 22 7.31 3.37 9.96
CA GLU A 22 6.61 2.09 10.09
C GLU A 22 7.48 0.86 9.87
N ALA A 23 8.54 0.98 9.09
CA ALA A 23 9.45 -0.11 8.79
C ALA A 23 10.01 -0.79 10.04
N PRO A 24 10.49 -0.09 11.10
CA PRO A 24 11.09 -0.75 12.24
C PRO A 24 10.16 -1.78 12.89
N TYR A 25 8.91 -1.40 13.16
CA TYR A 25 7.97 -2.30 13.82
C TYR A 25 7.32 -3.30 12.85
N VAL A 26 7.12 -2.94 11.57
CA VAL A 26 6.62 -3.90 10.56
C VAL A 26 7.62 -5.03 10.37
N MET A 27 8.91 -4.69 10.28
CA MET A 27 9.99 -5.67 10.10
C MET A 27 10.25 -6.45 11.39
N GLN A 28 10.09 -5.84 12.56
CA GLN A 28 10.15 -6.55 13.84
C GLN A 28 9.05 -7.61 13.95
N VAL A 29 7.79 -7.23 13.71
CA VAL A 29 6.66 -8.19 13.77
C VAL A 29 6.83 -9.30 12.73
N ALA A 30 7.34 -8.98 11.53
CA ALA A 30 7.62 -10.00 10.52
C ALA A 30 8.71 -11.00 10.98
N ASN A 31 9.75 -10.53 11.67
CA ASN A 31 10.75 -11.42 12.27
C ASN A 31 10.17 -12.26 13.42
N ASP A 32 9.42 -11.64 14.34
CA ASP A 32 8.82 -12.33 15.50
C ASP A 32 7.86 -13.44 15.06
N LEU A 33 7.12 -13.21 13.97
CA LEU A 33 6.20 -14.18 13.38
C LEU A 33 6.86 -15.14 12.38
N GLN A 34 8.18 -15.06 12.18
CA GLN A 34 8.92 -15.84 11.18
C GLN A 34 8.25 -15.76 9.80
N TYR A 35 7.88 -14.54 9.41
CA TYR A 35 7.24 -14.24 8.14
C TYR A 35 8.25 -13.63 7.16
N HIS A 36 8.21 -14.04 5.89
CA HIS A 36 9.17 -13.60 4.90
C HIS A 36 9.23 -12.07 4.80
N LEU A 37 10.40 -11.51 5.08
CA LEU A 37 10.61 -10.06 5.19
C LEU A 37 10.28 -9.33 3.89
N GLY A 38 10.65 -9.91 2.73
CA GLY A 38 10.29 -9.33 1.43
C GLY A 38 8.77 -9.29 1.23
N TRP A 39 8.02 -10.30 1.70
CA TRP A 39 6.56 -10.29 1.60
C TRP A 39 5.95 -9.26 2.55
N ALA A 40 6.51 -9.07 3.74
CA ALA A 40 6.07 -8.01 4.64
C ALA A 40 6.17 -6.61 3.98
N VAL A 41 7.28 -6.32 3.29
CA VAL A 41 7.45 -5.08 2.52
C VAL A 41 6.46 -4.99 1.36
N GLN A 42 6.27 -6.07 0.60
CA GLN A 42 5.34 -6.05 -0.54
C GLN A 42 3.88 -5.88 -0.12
N ILE A 43 3.47 -6.54 0.96
CA ILE A 43 2.13 -6.39 1.54
C ILE A 43 1.92 -4.96 2.02
N TYR A 44 2.93 -4.36 2.65
CA TYR A 44 2.88 -2.96 3.07
C TYR A 44 2.70 -2.03 1.86
N ASN A 45 3.59 -2.15 0.86
CA ASN A 45 3.60 -1.30 -0.31
C ASN A 45 2.28 -1.41 -1.11
N ALA A 46 1.81 -2.63 -1.36
CA ALA A 46 0.57 -2.85 -2.09
C ALA A 46 -0.67 -2.36 -1.32
N ALA A 47 -0.70 -2.47 0.00
CA ALA A 47 -1.80 -1.96 0.82
C ALA A 47 -1.79 -0.42 0.91
N GLU A 48 -0.61 0.20 0.97
CA GLU A 48 -0.45 1.66 0.98
C GLU A 48 -0.84 2.30 -0.35
N ALA A 49 -0.73 1.57 -1.47
CA ALA A 49 -1.14 2.05 -2.78
C ALA A 49 -2.67 2.19 -2.94
N LEU A 50 -3.49 1.45 -2.18
CA LEU A 50 -4.95 1.46 -2.34
C LEU A 50 -5.57 2.85 -2.08
N PRO A 51 -5.29 3.53 -0.95
CA PRO A 51 -5.85 4.85 -0.64
C PRO A 51 -5.39 5.94 -1.61
N ASN A 52 -4.27 5.74 -2.30
CA ASN A 52 -3.80 6.64 -3.34
C ASN A 52 -4.76 6.73 -4.53
N LEU A 53 -5.68 5.76 -4.71
CA LEU A 53 -6.75 5.85 -5.71
C LEU A 53 -7.80 6.93 -5.40
N ILE A 54 -7.92 7.39 -4.15
CA ILE A 54 -8.83 8.50 -3.78
C ILE A 54 -8.07 9.80 -3.53
N ASN A 55 -6.82 9.72 -3.06
CA ASN A 55 -6.05 10.90 -2.70
C ASN A 55 -5.76 11.77 -3.95
N PRO A 56 -6.19 13.05 -3.98
CA PRO A 56 -6.15 13.85 -5.20
C PRO A 56 -4.75 14.32 -5.60
N PHE A 57 -3.72 14.11 -4.78
CA PHE A 57 -2.41 14.74 -4.96
C PHE A 57 -1.67 14.29 -6.22
N TYR A 58 -1.72 13.01 -6.58
CA TYR A 58 -1.15 12.52 -7.84
C TYR A 58 -1.94 13.01 -9.06
N MET A 59 -3.22 13.33 -8.85
CA MET A 59 -4.15 13.70 -9.90
C MET A 59 -4.01 15.18 -10.28
N LEU A 60 -3.64 16.08 -9.37
CA LEU A 60 -3.54 17.53 -9.65
C LEU A 60 -2.66 17.88 -10.86
N PRO A 61 -1.43 17.34 -11.01
CA PRO A 61 -0.60 17.63 -12.19
C PRO A 61 -1.24 17.12 -13.49
N LEU A 62 -1.86 15.94 -13.43
CA LEU A 62 -2.48 15.26 -14.56
C LEU A 62 -3.71 16.02 -15.06
N LEU A 63 -4.53 16.52 -14.14
CA LEU A 63 -5.66 17.41 -14.45
C LEU A 63 -5.19 18.72 -15.09
N GLY A 64 -4.09 19.29 -14.61
CA GLY A 64 -3.51 20.52 -15.16
C GLY A 64 -3.03 20.37 -16.61
N VAL A 65 -2.39 19.24 -16.93
CA VAL A 65 -1.92 18.94 -18.30
C VAL A 65 -3.08 18.60 -19.25
N LEU A 66 -4.07 17.83 -18.78
CA LEU A 66 -5.19 17.36 -19.61
C LEU A 66 -6.38 18.32 -19.65
N GLY A 67 -6.39 19.38 -18.84
CA GLY A 67 -7.52 20.31 -18.75
C GLY A 67 -8.81 19.69 -18.19
N LEU A 68 -8.70 18.56 -17.49
CA LEU A 68 -9.83 17.82 -16.93
C LEU A 68 -10.24 18.36 -15.56
N LYS A 69 -11.49 18.11 -15.16
CA LYS A 69 -11.94 18.41 -13.80
C LYS A 69 -11.71 17.19 -12.91
N ALA A 70 -11.41 17.42 -11.63
CA ALA A 70 -11.24 16.33 -10.67
C ALA A 70 -12.44 15.35 -10.61
N ARG A 71 -13.66 15.86 -10.83
CA ARG A 71 -14.88 15.04 -10.87
C ARG A 71 -14.83 13.94 -11.93
N ASP A 72 -14.10 14.17 -13.02
CA ASP A 72 -14.06 13.27 -14.16
C ASP A 72 -13.17 12.04 -13.85
N LEU A 73 -12.17 12.20 -12.97
CA LEU A 73 -11.28 11.11 -12.55
C LEU A 73 -11.70 10.45 -11.24
N ILE A 74 -12.30 11.18 -10.30
CA ILE A 74 -12.66 10.65 -8.98
C ILE A 74 -13.67 9.51 -9.11
N GLY A 75 -14.67 9.63 -9.99
CA GLY A 75 -15.65 8.57 -10.21
C GLY A 75 -15.01 7.26 -10.68
N PHE A 76 -14.10 7.34 -11.64
CA PHE A 76 -13.34 6.17 -12.13
C PHE A 76 -12.43 5.59 -11.04
N SER A 77 -11.66 6.44 -10.36
CA SER A 77 -10.69 5.99 -9.36
C SER A 77 -11.39 5.42 -8.10
N PHE A 78 -12.60 5.86 -7.80
CA PHE A 78 -13.44 5.28 -6.74
C PHE A 78 -13.92 3.86 -7.10
N VAL A 79 -14.36 3.63 -8.34
CA VAL A 79 -14.70 2.28 -8.81
C VAL A 79 -13.47 1.38 -8.82
N GLN A 80 -12.32 1.91 -9.25
CA GLN A 80 -11.04 1.22 -9.16
C GLN A 80 -10.71 0.82 -7.72
N LEU A 81 -10.91 1.71 -6.73
CA LEU A 81 -10.71 1.37 -5.33
C LEU A 81 -11.61 0.20 -4.90
N LEU A 82 -12.91 0.25 -5.22
CA LEU A 82 -13.87 -0.78 -4.82
C LEU A 82 -13.52 -2.16 -5.40
N VAL A 83 -12.97 -2.21 -6.61
CA VAL A 83 -12.55 -3.46 -7.26
C VAL A 83 -11.17 -3.92 -6.78
N HIS A 84 -10.19 -3.01 -6.71
CA HIS A 84 -8.81 -3.35 -6.36
C HIS A 84 -8.64 -3.67 -4.89
N THR A 85 -9.39 -3.03 -3.99
CA THR A 85 -9.28 -3.30 -2.54
C THR A 85 -9.49 -4.79 -2.20
N PRO A 86 -10.63 -5.42 -2.52
CA PRO A 86 -10.82 -6.84 -2.23
C PRO A 86 -9.86 -7.72 -3.04
N LEU A 87 -9.60 -7.38 -4.30
CA LEU A 87 -8.74 -8.18 -5.17
C LEU A 87 -7.29 -8.23 -4.66
N VAL A 88 -6.69 -7.07 -4.39
CA VAL A 88 -5.31 -6.95 -3.91
C VAL A 88 -5.18 -7.60 -2.53
N LEU A 89 -6.11 -7.34 -1.61
CA LEU A 89 -6.07 -7.97 -0.28
C LEU A 89 -6.19 -9.49 -0.36
N PHE A 90 -7.05 -10.02 -1.24
CA PHE A 90 -7.17 -11.45 -1.48
C PHE A 90 -5.88 -12.04 -2.06
N LEU A 91 -5.30 -11.40 -3.08
CA LEU A 91 -4.05 -11.87 -3.70
C LEU A 91 -2.87 -11.84 -2.72
N LEU A 92 -2.76 -10.78 -1.91
CA LEU A 92 -1.73 -10.68 -0.88
C LEU A 92 -1.89 -11.78 0.18
N TRP A 93 -3.12 -12.10 0.58
CA TRP A 93 -3.40 -13.22 1.48
C TRP A 93 -3.04 -14.56 0.85
N ALA A 94 -3.45 -14.79 -0.40
CA ALA A 94 -3.21 -16.06 -1.10
C ALA A 94 -1.73 -16.30 -1.44
N LEU A 95 -0.98 -15.25 -1.75
CA LEU A 95 0.41 -15.34 -2.20
C LEU A 95 1.43 -15.06 -1.09
N GLY A 96 1.04 -14.42 0.01
CA GLY A 96 1.96 -13.98 1.05
C GLY A 96 2.73 -15.11 1.73
N THR A 97 2.25 -16.35 1.66
CA THR A 97 2.91 -17.53 2.25
C THR A 97 3.76 -18.33 1.26
N THR A 98 3.95 -17.82 0.04
CA THR A 98 4.66 -18.55 -1.03
C THR A 98 6.18 -18.60 -0.85
N LEU A 99 6.75 -17.68 -0.07
CA LEU A 99 8.18 -17.66 0.24
C LEU A 99 8.41 -18.03 1.69
N ALA A 100 9.37 -18.92 1.92
CA ALA A 100 9.81 -19.30 3.26
C ALA A 100 10.54 -18.14 3.94
N TYR A 101 10.45 -18.06 5.26
CA TYR A 101 11.22 -17.09 6.01
C TYR A 101 12.71 -17.38 5.93
N THR A 102 13.48 -16.31 5.69
CA THR A 102 14.94 -16.31 5.76
C THR A 102 15.35 -15.28 6.80
N PRO A 103 16.17 -15.64 7.81
CA PRO A 103 16.61 -14.70 8.82
C PRO A 103 17.38 -13.53 8.18
N PRO A 104 17.23 -12.31 8.71
CA PRO A 104 17.92 -11.14 8.19
C PRO A 104 19.42 -11.36 8.31
N VAL A 105 20.13 -11.22 7.18
CA VAL A 105 21.59 -11.23 7.16
C VAL A 105 22.03 -9.88 7.71
N MET A 106 22.48 -9.86 8.97
CA MET A 106 23.09 -8.66 9.54
C MET A 106 24.42 -8.40 8.81
N PRO A 107 24.65 -7.18 8.28
CA PRO A 107 25.97 -6.79 7.80
C PRO A 107 27.00 -6.70 8.94
#